data_AF-A0A4Y9N014-F1
#
_entry.id   AF-A0A4Y9N014-F1
#
_cell.length_a   1.000
_cell.length_b   1.000
_cell.length_c   1.000
_cell.angle_alpha   90.00
_cell.angle_beta   90.00
_cell.angle_gamma   90.00
#
_symmetry.space_group_name_H-M   'P 1'
#
loop_
_entity.id
_entity.type
_entity.pdbx_description
1 polymer ?
#
loop_
_entity_poly.entity_id
_entity_poly.type
_entity_poly.pdbx_seq_one_letter_code
_entity_poly.pdbx_strand_id
1 'polypeptide(L)'
;MLVQIVSFALGIAASFVAWFIVWRTLSPKVEFSPCISRIRAQDEEDEEQYGGPCRWRVKVRNSRRRRPAMELQFTARLRFTSRLSGNTGAVQMRVTPASLPFMSKNILLVLDVAEDAFGDRALRYLRRQGVEPGDLDDLVSALDGGHVRVSCIATDSFSGSRRAFIHEYGPNDVKEGRFVFDDLSGPLTTMWRRVRGGTHPTLEIEKATSAATEAEPEQAQAP
;
A
#
# COMPACT_ATOMS: atom_id res chain seq x y z
N MET A 1 -36.48 -44.18 14.78
CA MET A 1 -35.86 -43.21 15.70
C MET A 1 -34.35 -43.08 15.52
N LEU A 2 -33.49 -44.07 15.88
CA LEU A 2 -32.02 -43.90 15.81
C LEU A 2 -31.52 -43.41 14.44
N VAL A 3 -31.96 -44.01 13.34
CA VAL A 3 -31.60 -43.58 11.97
C VAL A 3 -31.98 -42.12 11.70
N GLN A 4 -33.15 -41.66 12.16
CA GLN A 4 -33.60 -40.28 11.98
C GLN A 4 -32.72 -39.28 12.76
N ILE A 5 -32.31 -39.63 13.99
CA ILE A 5 -31.39 -38.82 14.80
C ILE A 5 -30.03 -38.71 14.12
N VAL A 6 -29.49 -39.83 13.62
CA VAL A 6 -28.21 -39.87 12.89
C VAL A 6 -28.29 -39.03 11.61
N SER A 7 -29.33 -39.19 10.79
CA SER A 7 -29.53 -38.39 9.58
C SER A 7 -29.70 -36.89 9.87
N PHE A 8 -30.40 -36.52 10.95
CA PHE A 8 -30.57 -35.14 11.37
C PHE A 8 -29.24 -34.50 11.81
N ALA A 9 -28.48 -35.19 12.67
CA ALA A 9 -27.16 -34.74 13.10
C ALA A 9 -26.18 -34.61 11.93
N LEU A 10 -26.20 -35.57 10.99
CA LEU A 10 -25.38 -35.53 9.77
C LEU A 10 -25.77 -34.35 8.86
N GLY A 11 -27.07 -34.04 8.74
CA GLY A 11 -27.56 -32.88 7.98
C GLY A 11 -27.08 -31.54 8.56
N ILE A 12 -27.13 -31.39 9.89
CA ILE A 12 -26.58 -30.21 10.59
C ILE A 12 -25.07 -30.09 10.35
N ALA A 13 -24.32 -31.18 10.51
CA ALA A 13 -22.87 -31.20 10.30
C ALA A 13 -22.50 -30.85 8.85
N ALA A 14 -23.21 -31.40 7.86
CA ALA A 14 -23.00 -31.10 6.45
C ALA A 14 -23.28 -29.62 6.12
N SER A 15 -24.36 -29.05 6.67
CA SER A 15 -24.70 -27.63 6.53
C SER A 15 -23.61 -26.73 7.12
N PHE A 16 -23.10 -27.06 8.33
CA PHE A 16 -22.02 -26.32 8.96
C PHE A 16 -20.71 -26.40 8.16
N VAL A 17 -20.35 -27.59 7.64
CA VAL A 17 -19.15 -27.77 6.79
C VAL A 17 -19.28 -26.97 5.48
N ALA A 18 -20.44 -27.01 4.82
CA ALA A 18 -20.70 -26.21 3.62
C ALA A 18 -20.54 -24.72 3.90
N TRP A 19 -21.16 -24.22 4.97
CA TRP A 19 -21.03 -22.82 5.41
C TRP A 19 -19.57 -22.45 5.73
N PHE A 20 -18.83 -23.30 6.44
CA PHE A 20 -17.42 -23.07 6.78
C PHE A 20 -16.53 -23.00 5.53
N ILE A 21 -16.72 -23.91 4.56
CA ILE A 21 -15.99 -23.90 3.28
C ILE A 21 -16.32 -22.63 2.50
N VAL A 22 -17.60 -22.25 2.41
CA VAL A 22 -18.05 -21.01 1.77
C VAL A 22 -17.40 -19.80 2.45
N TRP A 23 -17.49 -19.68 3.77
CA TRP A 23 -16.89 -18.59 4.54
C TRP A 23 -15.39 -18.47 4.29
N ARG A 24 -14.63 -19.56 4.48
CA ARG A 24 -13.16 -19.58 4.33
C ARG A 24 -12.69 -19.35 2.88
N THR A 25 -13.48 -19.79 1.91
CA THR A 25 -13.12 -19.69 0.48
C THR A 25 -13.48 -18.32 -0.10
N LEU A 26 -14.65 -17.78 0.25
CA LEU A 26 -15.16 -16.52 -0.30
C LEU A 26 -14.58 -15.27 0.38
N SER A 27 -13.95 -15.44 1.55
CA SER A 27 -13.18 -14.40 2.26
C SER A 27 -12.25 -13.60 1.33
N PRO A 28 -12.30 -12.25 1.33
CA PRO A 28 -11.25 -11.43 0.73
C PRO A 28 -9.92 -11.69 1.43
N LYS A 29 -8.81 -11.55 0.68
CA LYS A 29 -7.46 -11.66 1.22
C LYS A 29 -6.68 -10.40 0.84
N VAL A 30 -6.52 -9.51 1.80
CA VAL A 30 -5.65 -8.33 1.68
C VAL A 30 -4.27 -8.72 2.23
N GLU A 31 -3.26 -8.58 1.39
CA GLU A 31 -1.85 -8.80 1.70
C GLU A 31 -1.13 -7.44 1.65
N PHE A 32 -0.26 -7.20 2.62
CA PHE A 32 0.63 -6.04 2.65
C PHE A 32 2.01 -6.43 2.10
N SER A 33 2.81 -5.44 1.70
CA SER A 33 4.23 -5.62 1.40
C SER A 33 4.96 -6.10 2.67
N PRO A 34 6.10 -6.81 2.55
CA PRO A 34 6.87 -7.27 3.70
C PRO A 34 7.77 -6.16 4.27
N CYS A 35 7.83 -5.01 3.58
CA CYS A 35 8.63 -3.86 3.92
C CYS A 35 7.85 -2.56 3.64
N ILE A 36 8.32 -1.49 4.26
CA ILE A 36 7.98 -0.10 3.91
C ILE A 36 9.05 0.38 2.92
N SER A 37 8.62 0.91 1.77
CA SER A 37 9.48 1.51 0.76
C SER A 37 9.72 2.98 1.07
N ARG A 38 10.99 3.35 1.26
CA ARG A 38 11.48 4.72 1.29
C ARG A 38 11.87 5.15 -0.13
N ILE A 39 11.31 6.25 -0.61
CA ILE A 39 11.85 7.01 -1.75
C ILE A 39 12.31 8.37 -1.23
N ARG A 40 13.53 8.77 -1.57
CA ARG A 40 13.98 10.15 -1.46
C ARG A 40 13.54 10.90 -2.72
N ALA A 41 13.09 12.15 -2.58
CA ALA A 41 12.93 13.02 -3.74
C ALA A 41 14.29 13.21 -4.44
N GLN A 42 14.30 13.39 -5.76
CA GLN A 42 15.56 13.67 -6.48
C GLN A 42 15.75 15.16 -6.73
N ASP A 43 14.66 15.88 -7.01
CA ASP A 43 14.63 17.29 -7.37
C ASP A 43 13.56 18.05 -6.54
N GLU A 44 13.63 19.38 -6.48
CA GLU A 44 12.67 20.22 -5.72
C GLU A 44 11.22 20.04 -6.21
N GLU A 45 11.01 19.78 -7.51
CA GLU A 45 9.69 19.48 -8.09
C GLU A 45 9.08 18.17 -7.54
N ASP A 46 9.92 17.16 -7.25
CA ASP A 46 9.50 15.92 -6.59
C ASP A 46 9.13 16.19 -5.12
N GLU A 47 9.87 17.07 -4.42
CA GLU A 47 9.55 17.42 -3.02
C GLU A 47 8.20 18.14 -2.91
N GLU A 48 7.91 19.11 -3.78
CA GLU A 48 6.64 19.82 -3.80
C GLU A 48 5.48 18.88 -4.21
N GLN A 49 5.68 18.00 -5.20
CA GLN A 49 4.67 17.03 -5.61
C GLN A 49 4.36 15.96 -4.54
N TYR A 50 5.35 15.61 -3.71
CA TYR A 50 5.21 14.53 -2.72
C TYR A 50 5.07 14.98 -1.27
N GLY A 51 5.18 16.29 -0.99
CA GLY A 51 5.00 16.86 0.34
C GLY A 51 6.21 16.70 1.26
N GLY A 52 7.43 16.61 0.71
CA GLY A 52 8.67 16.57 1.47
C GLY A 52 9.76 15.63 0.92
N PRO A 53 10.94 15.60 1.58
CA PRO A 53 12.18 15.00 1.06
C PRO A 53 12.16 13.46 1.03
N CYS A 54 11.28 12.82 1.79
CA CYS A 54 11.19 11.36 1.90
C CYS A 54 9.73 10.89 1.88
N ARG A 55 9.40 10.05 0.89
CA ARG A 55 8.08 9.45 0.73
C ARG A 55 8.07 8.01 1.21
N TRP A 56 7.33 7.78 2.28
CA TRP A 56 7.14 6.47 2.90
C TRP A 56 5.93 5.76 2.31
N ARG A 57 6.07 4.49 1.91
CA ARG A 57 5.04 3.79 1.13
C ARG A 57 4.88 2.34 1.56
N VAL A 58 3.64 1.85 1.54
CA VAL A 58 3.26 0.46 1.79
C VAL A 58 2.40 0.00 0.64
N LYS A 59 2.74 -1.13 0.01
CA LYS A 59 1.98 -1.63 -1.14
C LYS A 59 1.04 -2.75 -0.70
N VAL A 60 -0.23 -2.59 -1.00
CA VAL A 60 -1.31 -3.50 -0.60
C VAL A 60 -1.84 -4.23 -1.83
N ARG A 61 -2.18 -5.51 -1.69
CA ARG A 61 -2.73 -6.35 -2.76
C ARG A 61 -3.94 -7.13 -2.27
N ASN A 62 -5.00 -7.14 -3.07
CA ASN A 62 -6.00 -8.18 -2.99
C ASN A 62 -5.51 -9.43 -3.74
N SER A 63 -5.14 -10.50 -3.03
CA SER A 63 -4.61 -11.72 -3.69
C SER A 63 -5.70 -12.61 -4.29
N ARG A 64 -6.96 -12.41 -3.91
CA ARG A 64 -8.13 -13.07 -4.49
C ARG A 64 -8.54 -12.38 -5.80
N ARG A 65 -7.86 -12.68 -6.92
CA ARG A 65 -8.14 -12.13 -8.27
C ARG A 65 -9.62 -12.11 -8.71
N ARG A 66 -10.46 -13.02 -8.19
CA ARG A 66 -11.87 -13.18 -8.61
C ARG A 66 -12.89 -12.33 -7.85
N ARG A 67 -12.53 -11.63 -6.77
CA ARG A 67 -13.48 -10.84 -5.96
C ARG A 67 -12.86 -9.54 -5.45
N PRO A 68 -13.43 -8.36 -5.72
CA PRO A 68 -12.95 -7.12 -5.17
C PRO A 68 -13.22 -7.06 -3.66
N ALA A 69 -12.29 -6.49 -2.91
CA ALA A 69 -12.61 -5.93 -1.60
C ALA A 69 -13.34 -4.59 -1.83
N MET A 70 -14.33 -4.27 -1.00
CA MET A 70 -15.11 -3.02 -1.06
C MET A 70 -14.94 -2.22 0.24
N GLU A 71 -15.28 -0.93 0.20
CA GLU A 71 -15.26 -0.03 1.37
C GLU A 71 -13.94 -0.09 2.17
N LEU A 72 -12.81 -0.04 1.48
CA LEU A 72 -11.51 -0.15 2.13
C LEU A 72 -11.24 1.11 2.95
N GLN A 73 -10.84 0.93 4.20
CA GLN A 73 -10.40 2.00 5.10
C GLN A 73 -9.03 1.65 5.64
N PHE A 74 -8.06 2.53 5.43
CA PHE A 74 -6.67 2.35 5.83
C PHE A 74 -6.33 3.24 7.01
N THR A 75 -5.69 2.69 8.03
CA THR A 75 -5.10 3.48 9.12
C THR A 75 -3.70 2.97 9.44
N ALA A 76 -2.76 3.89 9.63
CA ALA A 76 -1.43 3.60 10.12
C ALA A 76 -1.25 4.19 11.52
N ARG A 77 -0.55 3.47 12.40
CA ARG A 77 -0.23 3.90 13.75
C ARG A 77 1.19 3.53 14.10
N LEU A 78 2.00 4.52 14.47
CA LEU A 78 3.27 4.30 15.14
C LEU A 78 2.99 3.86 16.58
N ARG A 79 3.42 2.66 16.94
CA ARG A 79 3.27 2.06 18.27
C ARG A 79 4.62 1.87 18.91
N PHE A 80 4.68 2.03 20.22
CA PHE A 80 5.92 1.96 21.00
C PHE A 80 5.62 1.77 22.49
N THR A 81 6.62 1.43 23.28
CA THR A 81 6.55 1.41 24.75
C THR A 81 6.87 2.80 25.28
N SER A 82 5.95 3.39 26.04
CA SER A 82 6.10 4.74 26.62
C SER A 82 7.10 4.71 27.77
N ARG A 83 8.24 5.40 27.64
CA ARG A 83 9.27 5.51 28.69
C ARG A 83 8.71 6.09 29.99
N LEU A 84 7.71 6.96 29.89
CA LEU A 84 7.08 7.63 31.03
C LEU A 84 6.09 6.77 31.83
N SER A 85 5.62 5.64 31.28
CA SER A 85 4.49 4.89 31.88
C SER A 85 4.53 3.37 31.71
N GLY A 86 5.49 2.82 30.96
CA GLY A 86 5.57 1.39 30.63
C GLY A 86 4.46 0.88 29.70
N ASN A 87 3.40 1.66 29.49
CA ASN A 87 2.26 1.29 28.65
C ASN A 87 2.57 1.48 27.15
N THR A 88 1.89 0.71 26.29
CA THR A 88 2.00 0.89 24.84
C THR A 88 1.38 2.22 24.40
N GLY A 89 2.24 3.15 23.96
CA GLY A 89 1.84 4.34 23.23
C GLY A 89 1.39 4.00 21.81
N ALA A 90 0.50 4.82 21.26
CA ALA A 90 0.11 4.75 19.85
C ALA A 90 -0.20 6.15 19.32
N VAL A 91 0.44 6.50 18.22
CA VAL A 91 0.25 7.75 17.47
C VAL A 91 -0.31 7.40 16.09
N GLN A 92 -1.42 8.02 15.70
CA GLN A 92 -1.97 7.83 14.36
C GLN A 92 -1.22 8.69 13.34
N MET A 93 -0.86 8.07 12.22
CA MET A 93 -0.23 8.71 11.07
C MET A 93 -1.29 8.92 9.98
N ARG A 94 -1.14 9.96 9.17
CA ARG A 94 -1.96 10.16 7.97
C ARG A 94 -1.56 9.12 6.90
N VAL A 95 -2.55 8.61 6.18
CA VAL A 95 -2.38 7.63 5.09
C VAL A 95 -3.14 8.10 3.87
N THR A 96 -2.48 8.07 2.72
CA THR A 96 -3.07 8.48 1.44
C THR A 96 -2.98 7.34 0.43
N PRO A 97 -4.11 6.83 -0.12
CA PRO A 97 -5.50 7.17 0.23
C PRO A 97 -5.91 6.58 1.59
N ALA A 98 -6.68 7.34 2.38
CA ALA A 98 -7.23 6.87 3.65
C ALA A 98 -8.42 5.91 3.47
N SER A 99 -9.16 6.04 2.37
CA SER A 99 -10.27 5.14 2.02
C SER A 99 -10.40 4.96 0.51
N LEU A 100 -10.92 3.82 0.08
CA LEU A 100 -11.13 3.48 -1.32
C LEU A 100 -12.43 2.66 -1.51
N PRO A 101 -13.26 2.96 -2.52
CA PRO A 101 -14.54 2.29 -2.70
C PRO A 101 -14.39 0.81 -3.07
N PHE A 102 -13.36 0.45 -3.84
CA PHE A 102 -13.06 -0.93 -4.22
C PHE A 102 -11.55 -1.16 -4.48
N MET A 103 -11.10 -2.41 -4.34
CA MET A 103 -9.74 -2.85 -4.67
C MET A 103 -9.77 -4.10 -5.56
N SER A 104 -9.51 -3.90 -6.86
CA SER A 104 -9.42 -4.95 -7.89
C SER A 104 -7.99 -5.45 -8.17
N LYS A 105 -6.97 -4.65 -7.82
CA LYS A 105 -5.54 -4.92 -8.10
C LYS A 105 -4.67 -4.50 -6.90
N ASN A 106 -3.36 -4.33 -7.13
CA ASN A 106 -2.44 -3.72 -6.18
C ASN A 106 -2.75 -2.22 -6.01
N ILE A 107 -2.54 -1.70 -4.80
CA ILE A 107 -2.70 -0.29 -4.44
C ILE A 107 -1.45 0.14 -3.67
N LEU A 108 -1.03 1.38 -3.86
CA LEU A 108 0.06 1.99 -3.12
C LEU A 108 -0.53 2.89 -2.04
N LEU A 109 -0.28 2.57 -0.78
CA LEU A 109 -0.50 3.50 0.32
C LEU A 109 0.76 4.34 0.50
N VAL A 110 0.55 5.62 0.73
CA VAL A 110 1.57 6.57 1.15
C VAL A 110 1.35 6.82 2.63
N LEU A 111 2.40 6.60 3.42
CA LEU A 111 2.44 6.98 4.83
C LEU A 111 3.01 8.38 4.89
N ASP A 112 2.26 9.28 5.49
CA ASP A 112 2.68 10.66 5.68
C ASP A 112 3.24 10.81 7.11
N VAL A 113 4.41 11.47 7.19
CA VAL A 113 5.30 11.49 8.36
C VAL A 113 5.81 12.91 8.65
N ALA A 114 5.40 13.90 7.85
CA ALA A 114 5.67 15.31 8.11
C ALA A 114 5.06 15.76 9.45
N GLU A 115 5.53 16.86 10.04
CA GLU A 115 5.00 17.35 11.33
C GLU A 115 3.48 17.57 11.29
N ASP A 116 2.96 18.13 10.19
CA ASP A 116 1.52 18.41 10.00
C ASP A 116 0.67 17.13 9.80
N ALA A 117 1.30 16.02 9.41
CA ALA A 117 0.66 14.71 9.35
C ALA A 117 0.29 14.18 10.74
N PHE A 118 0.94 14.69 11.79
CA PHE A 118 0.66 14.40 13.20
C PHE A 118 -0.11 15.57 13.85
N GLY A 119 -1.32 15.33 14.34
CA GLY A 119 -2.03 16.36 15.11
C GLY A 119 -1.30 16.74 16.41
N ASP A 120 -1.46 17.97 16.91
CA ASP A 120 -0.74 18.56 18.08
C ASP A 120 -0.63 17.67 19.32
N ARG A 121 -1.60 16.78 19.54
CA ARG A 121 -1.60 15.85 20.66
C ARG A 121 -0.57 14.72 20.48
N ALA A 122 -0.38 14.25 19.25
CA ALA A 122 0.65 13.30 18.87
C ALA A 122 2.05 13.93 18.95
N LEU A 123 2.23 15.11 18.36
CA LEU A 123 3.49 15.88 18.43
C LEU A 123 3.94 16.10 19.88
N ARG A 124 3.05 16.61 20.74
CA ARG A 124 3.32 16.78 22.18
C ARG A 124 3.58 15.46 22.91
N TYR A 125 3.06 14.33 22.43
CA TYR A 125 3.31 13.02 23.02
C TYR A 125 4.68 12.46 22.61
N LEU A 126 5.09 12.62 21.35
CA LEU A 126 6.42 12.24 20.86
C LEU A 126 7.53 13.08 21.51
N ARG A 127 7.39 14.42 21.53
CA ARG A 127 8.35 15.32 22.18
C ARG A 127 8.52 15.01 23.68
N ARG A 128 7.47 14.54 24.37
CA ARG A 128 7.55 14.05 25.77
C ARG A 128 8.33 12.74 25.95
N GLN A 129 8.52 11.93 24.89
CA GLN A 129 9.41 10.76 24.92
C GLN A 129 10.87 11.14 24.59
N GLY A 130 11.14 12.41 24.28
CA GLY A 130 12.44 12.89 23.81
C GLY A 130 12.69 12.60 22.33
N VAL A 131 11.63 12.51 21.52
CA VAL A 131 11.71 12.21 20.09
C VAL A 131 11.03 13.33 19.29
N GLU A 132 11.76 13.91 18.35
CA GLU A 132 11.19 14.85 17.39
C GLU A 132 10.70 14.09 16.14
N PRO A 133 9.55 14.50 15.56
CA PRO A 133 9.12 14.00 14.26
C PRO A 133 10.08 14.45 13.16
N GLY A 134 10.24 13.60 12.16
CA GLY A 134 11.14 13.82 11.04
C GLY A 134 11.08 12.59 10.16
N ASP A 135 12.16 11.81 10.13
CA ASP A 135 12.19 10.59 9.35
C ASP A 135 11.50 9.40 10.03
N LEU A 136 10.86 8.53 9.25
CA LEU A 136 10.16 7.37 9.81
C LEU A 136 11.14 6.35 10.42
N ASP A 137 12.32 6.23 9.82
CA ASP A 137 13.38 5.33 10.26
C ASP A 137 13.89 5.73 11.65
N ASP A 138 14.18 7.02 11.83
CA ASP A 138 14.56 7.64 13.11
C ASP A 138 13.45 7.49 14.15
N LEU A 139 12.19 7.78 13.77
CA LEU A 139 11.03 7.63 14.67
C LEU A 139 10.86 6.19 15.18
N VAL A 140 10.95 5.20 14.29
CA VAL A 140 10.78 3.78 14.62
C VAL A 140 11.97 3.24 15.41
N SER A 141 13.18 3.74 15.15
CA SER A 141 14.42 3.31 15.82
C SER A 141 14.64 3.99 17.18
N ALA A 142 14.25 5.25 17.35
CA ALA A 142 14.43 6.00 18.61
C ALA A 142 13.43 5.60 19.72
N LEU A 143 12.28 5.05 19.33
CA LEU A 143 11.22 4.62 20.24
C LEU A 143 11.41 3.16 20.67
N ASP A 144 11.36 2.90 21.98
CA ASP A 144 11.46 1.54 22.51
C ASP A 144 10.29 0.68 22.03
N GLY A 145 10.58 -0.51 21.48
CA GLY A 145 9.59 -1.35 20.81
C GLY A 145 8.86 -0.68 19.64
N GLY A 146 9.48 0.31 18.99
CA GLY A 146 8.92 1.06 17.87
C GLY A 146 8.50 0.16 16.70
N HIS A 147 7.25 0.27 16.27
CA HIS A 147 6.73 -0.40 15.07
C HIS A 147 5.57 0.37 14.43
N VAL A 148 5.50 0.34 13.10
CA VAL A 148 4.38 0.91 12.34
C VAL A 148 3.33 -0.17 12.12
N ARG A 149 2.19 -0.07 12.81
CA ARG A 149 1.01 -0.90 12.53
C ARG A 149 0.20 -0.28 11.40
N VAL A 150 0.17 -0.92 10.24
CA VAL A 150 -0.78 -0.60 9.16
C VAL A 150 -1.97 -1.55 9.25
N SER A 151 -3.18 -1.02 9.12
CA SER A 151 -4.41 -1.81 9.09
C SER A 151 -5.33 -1.38 7.97
N CYS A 152 -6.04 -2.37 7.42
CA CYS A 152 -7.08 -2.21 6.41
C CYS A 152 -8.36 -2.86 6.94
N ILE A 153 -9.43 -2.09 7.07
CA ILE A 153 -10.79 -2.65 7.18
C ILE A 153 -11.35 -2.73 5.76
N ALA A 154 -11.98 -3.84 5.40
CA ALA A 154 -12.67 -3.99 4.12
C ALA A 154 -13.95 -4.82 4.26
N THR A 155 -14.95 -4.49 3.45
CA THR A 155 -16.21 -5.21 3.29
C THR A 155 -16.08 -6.23 2.15
N ASP A 156 -16.48 -7.49 2.39
CA ASP A 156 -16.58 -8.51 1.33
C ASP A 156 -17.78 -8.23 0.42
N SER A 157 -17.56 -8.16 -0.90
CA SER A 157 -18.58 -7.82 -1.90
C SER A 157 -19.73 -8.83 -2.02
N PHE A 158 -19.63 -9.99 -1.38
CA PHE A 158 -20.64 -11.05 -1.44
C PHE A 158 -21.35 -11.29 -0.11
N SER A 159 -20.61 -11.46 0.99
CA SER A 159 -21.22 -11.69 2.31
C SER A 159 -21.61 -10.39 3.04
N GLY A 160 -21.14 -9.23 2.58
CA GLY A 160 -21.23 -7.97 3.31
C GLY A 160 -20.41 -7.96 4.61
N SER A 161 -19.64 -9.01 4.91
CA SER A 161 -18.87 -9.10 6.15
C SER A 161 -17.68 -8.14 6.13
N ARG A 162 -17.55 -7.33 7.19
CA ARG A 162 -16.38 -6.48 7.43
C ARG A 162 -15.26 -7.27 8.09
N ARG A 163 -14.04 -7.03 7.63
CA ARG A 163 -12.83 -7.73 8.11
C ARG A 163 -11.68 -6.76 8.28
N ALA A 164 -10.93 -6.92 9.35
CA ALA A 164 -9.68 -6.22 9.59
C ALA A 164 -8.48 -7.08 9.16
N PHE A 165 -7.58 -6.47 8.40
CA PHE A 165 -6.27 -7.00 8.03
C PHE A 165 -5.23 -6.09 8.67
N ILE A 166 -4.22 -6.65 9.32
CA ILE A 166 -3.22 -5.89 10.09
C ILE A 166 -1.84 -6.42 9.72
N HIS A 167 -0.88 -5.51 9.56
CA HIS A 167 0.53 -5.80 9.44
C HIS A 167 1.33 -4.82 10.31
N GLU A 168 2.45 -5.27 10.85
CA GLU A 168 3.32 -4.50 11.73
C GLU A 168 4.73 -4.54 11.15
N TYR A 169 5.34 -3.37 11.01
CA TYR A 169 6.70 -3.19 10.49
C TYR A 169 7.61 -2.69 11.61
N GLY A 170 8.70 -3.40 11.87
CA GLY A 170 9.77 -2.93 12.76
C GLY A 170 10.82 -2.09 12.03
N PRO A 171 11.91 -1.69 12.71
CA PRO A 171 13.00 -0.93 12.10
C PRO A 171 13.59 -1.62 10.86
N ASN A 172 13.82 -2.94 10.95
CA ASN A 172 14.44 -3.73 9.88
C ASN A 172 13.56 -3.93 8.62
N ASP A 173 12.28 -3.53 8.68
CA ASP A 173 11.35 -3.65 7.56
C ASP A 173 11.30 -2.36 6.71
N VAL A 174 12.02 -1.31 7.10
CA VAL A 174 12.27 -0.12 6.29
C VAL A 174 13.34 -0.42 5.23
N LYS A 175 13.03 -0.17 3.96
CA LYS A 175 13.96 -0.39 2.83
C LYS A 175 13.93 0.74 1.81
N GLU A 176 15.09 1.16 1.34
CA GLU A 176 15.19 2.13 0.25
C GLU A 176 14.83 1.52 -1.11
N GLY A 177 14.30 2.36 -2.01
CA GLY A 177 14.07 2.02 -3.41
C GLY A 177 12.61 1.68 -3.76
N ARG A 178 12.40 1.18 -4.98
CA ARG A 178 11.07 0.90 -5.55
C ARG A 178 10.60 -0.53 -5.20
N PHE A 179 9.30 -0.69 -4.95
CA PHE A 179 8.69 -2.00 -4.67
C PHE A 179 8.76 -2.98 -5.85
N VAL A 180 9.55 -4.04 -5.70
CA VAL A 180 9.42 -5.28 -6.48
C VAL A 180 8.45 -6.20 -5.73
N PHE A 181 7.38 -6.66 -6.40
CA PHE A 181 6.40 -7.57 -5.78
C PHE A 181 6.67 -9.05 -6.07
N ASP A 182 7.57 -9.32 -7.02
CA ASP A 182 7.84 -10.67 -7.50
C ASP A 182 8.68 -11.48 -6.49
N ASP A 183 9.38 -10.81 -5.56
CA ASP A 183 10.12 -11.44 -4.45
C ASP A 183 9.21 -11.98 -3.33
N LEU A 184 7.93 -11.59 -3.28
CA LEU A 184 6.94 -12.22 -2.39
C LEU A 184 6.49 -13.61 -2.88
N SER A 185 6.84 -13.98 -4.12
CA SER A 185 6.74 -15.36 -4.60
C SER A 185 8.02 -16.14 -4.25
N GLY A 186 8.12 -16.55 -2.98
CA GLY A 186 8.98 -17.68 -2.60
C GLY A 186 8.72 -18.91 -3.50
N PRO A 187 9.69 -19.85 -3.60
CA PRO A 187 10.00 -20.57 -4.84
C PRO A 187 8.98 -21.66 -5.24
N LEU A 188 7.81 -21.23 -5.73
CA LEU A 188 6.81 -22.08 -6.40
C LEU A 188 6.26 -21.49 -7.71
N THR A 189 6.72 -20.30 -8.13
CA THR A 189 6.30 -19.66 -9.40
C THR A 189 7.43 -19.11 -10.27
N THR A 190 8.70 -19.37 -9.91
CA THR A 190 9.87 -18.97 -10.70
C THR A 190 10.30 -20.04 -11.73
N MET A 191 9.32 -20.68 -12.37
CA MET A 191 9.49 -21.29 -13.70
C MET A 191 8.55 -20.55 -14.66
N TRP A 192 9.02 -20.33 -15.89
CA TRP A 192 8.30 -19.62 -16.97
C TRP A 192 8.29 -18.08 -16.93
N ARG A 193 9.47 -17.46 -16.79
CA ARG A 193 9.81 -16.33 -17.67
C ARG A 193 11.28 -16.38 -18.11
N ARG A 194 11.55 -17.27 -19.08
CA ARG A 194 12.84 -17.34 -19.76
C ARG A 194 13.08 -16.02 -20.50
N VAL A 195 14.13 -15.31 -20.11
CA VAL A 195 14.65 -14.16 -20.84
C VAL A 195 15.00 -14.61 -22.26
N ARG A 196 14.19 -14.18 -23.25
CA ARG A 196 14.71 -13.86 -24.58
C ARG A 196 15.11 -12.38 -24.47
N GLY A 197 16.36 -11.98 -24.59
CA GLY A 197 17.39 -12.60 -25.42
C GLY A 197 17.14 -12.14 -26.86
N GLY A 198 17.33 -10.84 -27.09
CA GLY A 198 17.14 -10.15 -28.34
C GLY A 198 18.06 -8.94 -28.36
N THR A 199 19.15 -9.04 -29.11
CA THR A 199 20.18 -8.01 -29.26
C THR A 199 19.70 -6.85 -30.15
N HIS A 200 20.19 -5.65 -29.83
CA HIS A 200 20.36 -4.42 -30.64
C HIS A 200 20.34 -4.60 -32.18
N PRO A 201 19.88 -3.59 -32.97
CA PRO A 201 20.61 -2.32 -33.06
C PRO A 201 19.84 -1.00 -33.21
N THR A 202 20.59 0.07 -32.92
CA THR A 202 20.41 1.47 -33.32
C THR A 202 20.46 1.64 -34.84
N LEU A 203 19.64 2.54 -35.42
CA LEU A 203 20.02 3.60 -36.39
C LEU A 203 18.78 4.23 -37.06
N GLU A 204 18.71 5.57 -36.96
CA GLU A 204 18.33 6.60 -37.96
C GLU A 204 17.15 6.42 -38.97
N ILE A 205 16.82 7.54 -39.65
CA ILE A 205 15.68 7.74 -40.59
C ILE A 205 14.36 7.92 -39.79
N GLU A 206 13.64 9.05 -39.80
CA GLU A 206 13.39 10.03 -40.89
C GLU A 206 13.64 11.51 -40.49
N LYS A 207 14.44 12.20 -41.30
CA LYS A 207 14.20 13.60 -41.69
C LYS A 207 13.92 13.58 -43.20
N ALA A 208 12.69 13.84 -43.66
CA ALA A 208 12.40 14.35 -45.04
C ALA A 208 10.89 14.40 -45.41
N THR A 209 10.04 15.14 -44.68
CA THR A 209 8.81 15.79 -45.22
C THR A 209 8.26 16.73 -44.13
N SER A 210 7.82 17.96 -44.38
CA SER A 210 7.60 18.67 -45.65
C SER A 210 8.20 20.09 -45.63
N ALA A 211 8.68 20.53 -46.79
CA ALA A 211 8.96 21.93 -47.08
C ALA A 211 8.57 22.21 -48.55
N ALA A 212 7.35 22.72 -48.76
CA ALA A 212 6.85 23.27 -50.03
C ALA A 212 5.46 23.91 -49.83
N THR A 213 5.21 25.03 -50.54
CA THR A 213 3.95 25.83 -50.56
C THR A 213 3.68 26.61 -49.25
N GLU A 214 3.50 27.94 -49.21
CA GLU A 214 3.62 29.06 -50.17
C GLU A 214 4.08 30.31 -49.36
N ALA A 215 5.02 31.14 -49.81
CA ALA A 215 4.89 32.29 -50.73
C ALA A 215 4.10 33.51 -50.17
N GLU A 216 4.84 34.61 -50.02
CA GLU A 216 4.42 35.97 -49.62
C GLU A 216 3.43 36.62 -50.63
N PRO A 217 2.62 37.63 -50.23
CA PRO A 217 3.19 38.99 -50.25
C PRO A 217 2.69 39.98 -49.18
N GLU A 218 3.65 40.74 -48.67
CA GLU A 218 3.65 42.21 -48.54
C GLU A 218 2.40 42.96 -49.06
N GLN A 219 1.73 43.72 -48.17
CA GLN A 219 0.93 44.90 -48.55
C GLN A 219 1.17 46.06 -47.58
N ALA A 220 1.11 47.28 -48.13
CA ALA A 220 1.69 48.48 -47.53
C ALA A 220 0.67 49.40 -46.81
N GLN A 221 1.26 50.21 -45.92
CA GLN A 221 0.91 51.53 -45.38
C GLN A 221 -0.42 52.27 -45.75
N ALA A 222 -0.77 53.14 -44.79
CA ALA A 222 -1.47 54.44 -44.93
C ALA A 222 -3.02 54.43 -44.93
N PRO A 223 -3.68 55.54 -44.54
CA PRO A 223 -3.15 56.84 -44.08
C PRO A 223 -3.01 57.00 -42.56
#